data_AF-A0A356TPG5-F1
#
_entry.id   AF-A0A356TPG5-F1
#
_cell.length_a   1.000
_cell.length_b   1.000
_cell.length_c   1.000
_cell.angle_alpha   90.00
_cell.angle_beta   90.00
_cell.angle_gamma   90.00
#
_symmetry.space_group_name_H-M   'P 1'
#
loop_
_entity.id
_entity.type
_entity.pdbx_description
1 polymer ?
#
loop_
_entity_poly.entity_id
_entity_poly.type
_entity_poly.pdbx_seq_one_letter_code
_entity_poly.pdbx_strand_id
1 'polypeptide(L)'
;AEARAAITAALVKGESFLAARAASVVKEERLEGLTAELADALARFLESGAKGDPGCHAKLALVEALDATDAPRRESFLAAARCVQLEASWGPPTDTAGAVRSRAVLALGRGDYLDLPLLAGELLGDPLAVVRRAALRALASHGDRMGAGLAHLALRHSDEDPLVTSEAMGALITLAPDVGVPAVSALLRSPDATLRELAVVALGESRLPEALDALLEAMNEVVLGSDRAIYFTALALHKSEPALRVLLTFFEASRGDATKAIEALAIRRFEPEVRERAEAAAREAGREPHFEEHFGT
;
A
#
# COMPACT_ATOMS: atom_id res chain seq x y z
N ALA A 1 30.85 8.39 20.76
CA ALA A 1 30.50 9.61 21.52
C ALA A 1 30.43 10.83 20.60
N GLU A 2 31.51 11.13 19.87
CA GLU A 2 31.58 12.29 18.95
C GLU A 2 30.52 12.26 17.83
N ALA A 3 30.36 11.12 17.14
CA ALA A 3 29.32 10.97 16.12
C ALA A 3 27.90 11.19 16.67
N ARG A 4 27.60 10.70 17.88
CA ARG A 4 26.31 10.91 18.54
C ARG A 4 26.10 12.39 18.88
N ALA A 5 27.12 13.07 19.39
CA ALA A 5 27.05 14.50 19.66
C ALA A 5 26.80 15.32 18.38
N ALA A 6 27.42 14.95 17.26
CA ALA A 6 27.19 15.58 15.97
C ALA A 6 25.75 15.37 15.47
N ILE A 7 25.20 14.14 15.59
CA ILE A 7 23.81 13.83 15.24
C ILE A 7 22.85 14.64 16.12
N THR A 8 23.05 14.66 17.43
CA THR A 8 22.24 15.46 18.35
C THR A 8 22.29 16.95 18.00
N ALA A 9 23.48 17.50 17.73
CA ALA A 9 23.63 18.90 17.34
C ALA A 9 22.90 19.21 16.01
N ALA A 10 22.96 18.30 15.03
CA ALA A 10 22.25 18.41 13.77
C ALA A 10 20.72 18.37 13.94
N LEU A 11 20.18 17.52 14.82
CA LEU A 11 18.75 17.50 15.11
C LEU A 11 18.29 18.80 15.80
N VAL A 12 19.03 19.24 16.81
CA VAL A 12 18.66 20.39 17.65
C VAL A 12 18.81 21.73 16.92
N LYS A 13 19.93 21.92 16.21
CA LYS A 13 20.30 23.22 15.61
C LYS A 13 20.43 23.21 14.09
N GLY A 14 20.43 22.03 13.47
CA GLY A 14 20.61 21.93 12.02
C GLY A 14 19.45 22.56 11.27
N GLU A 15 19.78 23.10 10.11
CA GLU A 15 18.82 23.47 9.06
C GLU A 15 18.22 22.21 8.43
N SER A 16 17.18 22.39 7.62
CA SER A 16 16.34 21.31 7.07
C SER A 16 17.13 20.08 6.59
N PHE A 17 18.03 20.23 5.61
CA PHE A 17 18.76 19.08 5.04
C PHE A 17 19.70 18.39 6.04
N LEU A 18 20.32 19.15 6.95
CA LEU A 18 21.23 18.59 7.94
C LEU A 18 20.46 17.80 9.00
N ALA A 19 19.33 18.34 9.47
CA ALA A 19 18.43 17.63 10.38
C ALA A 19 17.82 16.39 9.72
N ALA A 20 17.42 16.49 8.45
CA ALA A 20 16.92 15.36 7.66
C ALA A 20 17.96 14.24 7.58
N ARG A 21 19.22 14.56 7.23
CA ARG A 21 20.28 13.56 7.15
C ARG A 21 20.58 12.93 8.51
N ALA A 22 20.58 13.72 9.59
CA ALA A 22 20.74 13.20 10.95
C ALA A 22 19.62 12.22 11.31
N ALA A 23 18.35 12.56 11.02
CA ALA A 23 17.21 11.67 11.24
C ALA A 23 17.31 10.38 10.41
N SER A 24 17.73 10.47 9.14
CA SER A 24 17.96 9.29 8.30
C SER A 24 19.02 8.37 8.90
N VAL A 25 20.14 8.90 9.39
CA VAL A 25 21.18 8.10 10.06
C VAL A 25 20.64 7.43 11.32
N VAL A 26 19.83 8.13 12.12
CA VAL A 26 19.17 7.53 13.29
C VAL A 26 18.30 6.34 12.91
N LYS A 27 17.53 6.44 11.82
CA LYS A 27 16.69 5.36 11.30
C LYS A 27 17.51 4.20 10.73
N GLU A 28 18.47 4.50 9.85
CA GLU A 28 19.31 3.52 9.13
C GLU A 28 20.13 2.66 10.10
N GLU A 29 20.75 3.32 11.09
CA GLU A 29 21.62 2.67 12.08
C GLU A 29 20.89 2.25 13.36
N ARG A 30 19.55 2.46 13.43
CA ARG A 30 18.69 2.15 14.59
C ARG A 30 19.23 2.71 15.91
N LEU A 31 19.59 3.99 15.91
CA LEU A 31 20.18 4.63 17.09
C LEU A 31 19.12 4.91 18.16
N GLU A 32 19.32 4.34 19.35
CA GLU A 32 18.40 4.49 20.48
C GLU A 32 18.65 5.75 21.33
N GLY A 33 17.60 6.18 22.05
CA GLY A 33 17.69 7.27 23.02
C GLY A 33 17.87 8.65 22.40
N LEU A 34 17.30 8.86 21.20
CA LEU A 34 17.23 10.16 20.52
C LEU A 34 15.78 10.62 20.24
N THR A 35 14.81 9.94 20.84
CA THR A 35 13.38 10.18 20.60
C THR A 35 12.95 11.59 20.97
N ALA A 36 13.48 12.15 22.07
CA ALA A 36 13.16 13.52 22.48
C ALA A 36 13.70 14.54 21.47
N GLU A 37 14.96 14.38 21.06
CA GLU A 37 15.62 15.24 20.08
C GLU A 37 14.93 15.19 18.72
N LEU A 38 14.51 14.01 18.27
CA LEU A 38 13.72 13.85 17.05
C LEU A 38 12.35 14.53 17.15
N ALA A 39 11.66 14.37 18.29
CA ALA A 39 10.34 14.97 18.50
C ALA A 39 10.40 16.50 18.58
N ASP A 40 11.38 17.04 19.31
CA ASP A 40 11.62 18.48 19.45
C ASP A 40 12.03 19.10 18.11
N ALA A 41 12.89 18.41 17.34
CA ALA A 41 13.25 18.84 16.00
C ALA A 41 12.02 18.87 15.08
N LEU A 42 11.17 17.85 15.13
CA LEU A 42 9.93 17.81 14.32
C LEU A 42 9.00 18.96 14.70
N ALA A 43 8.78 19.21 15.99
CA ALA A 43 7.96 20.33 16.47
C ALA A 43 8.49 21.67 15.95
N ARG A 44 9.80 21.91 16.03
CA ARG A 44 10.46 23.11 15.49
C ARG A 44 10.23 23.28 13.98
N PHE A 45 10.33 22.22 13.20
CA PHE A 45 10.12 22.30 11.74
C PHE A 45 8.64 22.44 11.37
N LEU A 46 7.72 21.87 12.15
CA LEU A 46 6.29 22.09 12.00
C LEU A 46 5.94 23.57 12.27
N GLU A 47 6.51 24.18 13.30
CA GLU A 47 6.29 25.60 13.63
C GLU A 47 6.88 26.56 12.59
N SER A 48 8.12 26.30 12.14
CA SER A 48 8.80 27.16 11.15
C SER A 48 8.27 27.01 9.71
N GLY A 49 7.47 25.97 9.44
CA GLY A 49 6.78 25.75 8.18
C GLY A 49 7.71 25.76 6.97
N ALA A 50 7.23 26.35 5.86
CA ALA A 50 7.97 26.41 4.60
C ALA A 50 9.29 27.21 4.69
N LYS A 51 9.42 28.16 5.62
CA LYS A 51 10.66 28.95 5.76
C LYS A 51 11.79 28.13 6.38
N GLY A 52 11.47 27.26 7.33
CA GLY A 52 12.46 26.42 8.01
C GLY A 52 12.76 25.12 7.26
N ASP A 53 11.79 24.60 6.51
CA ASP A 53 11.92 23.31 5.82
C ASP A 53 11.12 23.30 4.50
N PRO A 54 11.61 24.03 3.46
CA PRO A 54 11.03 23.96 2.12
C PRO A 54 11.00 22.52 1.62
N GLY A 55 9.89 22.10 1.01
CA GLY A 55 9.70 20.73 0.53
C GLY A 55 9.53 19.65 1.61
N CYS A 56 9.43 20.02 2.89
CA CYS A 56 9.21 19.09 4.02
C CYS A 56 10.29 17.99 4.18
N HIS A 57 11.53 18.23 3.77
CA HIS A 57 12.61 17.23 3.84
C HIS A 57 12.91 16.79 5.27
N ALA A 58 13.02 17.76 6.19
CA ALA A 58 13.27 17.47 7.61
C ALA A 58 12.06 16.84 8.26
N LYS A 59 10.86 17.41 8.08
CA LYS A 59 9.62 16.87 8.66
C LYS A 59 9.42 15.41 8.29
N LEU A 60 9.56 15.05 7.01
CA LEU A 60 9.39 13.69 6.56
C LEU A 60 10.41 12.73 7.19
N ALA A 61 11.71 13.07 7.12
CA ALA A 61 12.77 12.23 7.68
C ALA A 61 12.63 12.05 9.20
N LEU A 62 12.20 13.09 9.91
CA LEU A 62 11.98 13.04 11.37
C LEU A 62 10.79 12.16 11.75
N VAL A 63 9.67 12.22 11.00
CA VAL A 63 8.53 11.31 11.22
C VAL A 63 8.95 9.86 10.98
N GLU A 64 9.69 9.59 9.91
CA GLU A 64 10.20 8.24 9.62
C GLU A 64 11.15 7.71 10.68
N ALA A 65 12.04 8.56 11.19
CA ALA A 65 12.99 8.21 12.23
C ALA A 65 12.27 7.96 13.57
N LEU A 66 11.31 8.81 13.95
CA LEU A 66 10.52 8.64 15.17
C LEU A 66 9.75 7.32 15.17
N ASP A 67 9.13 6.97 14.04
CA ASP A 67 8.39 5.72 13.87
C ASP A 67 9.28 4.47 13.91
N ALA A 68 10.58 4.62 13.68
CA ALA A 68 11.55 3.54 13.82
C ALA A 68 12.13 3.41 15.24
N THR A 69 11.76 4.30 16.18
CA THR A 69 12.21 4.22 17.59
C THR A 69 11.30 3.31 18.42
N ASP A 70 11.82 2.80 19.54
CA ASP A 70 11.06 1.94 20.47
C ASP A 70 10.04 2.70 21.35
N ALA A 71 10.08 4.03 21.35
CA ALA A 71 9.21 4.87 22.18
C ALA A 71 8.54 5.99 21.35
N PRO A 72 7.83 5.66 20.26
CA PRO A 72 7.31 6.67 19.35
C PRO A 72 6.33 7.63 20.05
N ARG A 73 6.44 8.93 19.75
CA ARG A 73 5.62 9.98 20.37
C ARG A 73 4.34 10.21 19.56
N ARG A 74 3.22 9.68 20.05
CA ARG A 74 1.89 9.84 19.42
C ARG A 74 1.56 11.29 19.08
N GLU A 75 1.82 12.22 20.00
CA GLU A 75 1.55 13.66 19.83
C GLU A 75 2.30 14.24 18.61
N SER A 76 3.54 13.80 18.39
CA SER A 76 4.35 14.22 17.26
C SER A 76 3.73 13.78 15.92
N PHE A 77 3.23 12.54 15.86
CA PHE A 77 2.52 12.06 14.67
C PHE A 77 1.17 12.75 14.47
N LEU A 78 0.42 13.04 15.54
CA LEU A 78 -0.84 13.78 15.43
C LEU A 78 -0.63 15.19 14.87
N ALA A 79 0.43 15.88 15.32
CA ALA A 79 0.80 17.18 14.78
C ALA A 79 1.22 17.08 13.30
N ALA A 80 2.04 16.08 12.95
CA ALA A 80 2.48 15.85 11.57
C ALA A 80 1.34 15.44 10.63
N ALA A 81 0.36 14.65 11.11
CA ALA A 81 -0.81 14.21 10.35
C ALA A 81 -1.71 15.38 9.93
N ARG A 82 -1.62 16.53 10.61
CA ARG A 82 -2.38 17.76 10.34
C ARG A 82 -1.55 18.85 9.65
N CYS A 83 -0.31 18.57 9.29
CA CYS A 83 0.58 19.55 8.69
C CYS A 83 0.11 19.92 7.28
N VAL A 84 -0.06 21.21 7.01
CA VAL A 84 -0.30 21.78 5.66
C VAL A 84 0.84 22.75 5.37
N GLN A 85 1.49 22.61 4.21
CA GLN A 85 2.59 23.47 3.83
C GLN A 85 2.41 23.97 2.39
N LEU A 86 1.74 25.11 2.25
CA LEU A 86 1.56 25.76 0.96
C LEU A 86 2.83 26.50 0.55
N GLU A 87 3.43 26.06 -0.54
CA GLU A 87 4.63 26.65 -1.13
C GLU A 87 4.34 27.26 -2.49
N ALA A 88 5.14 28.25 -2.88
CA ALA A 88 5.01 28.91 -4.17
C ALA A 88 5.26 27.91 -5.30
N SER A 89 4.40 27.96 -6.32
CA SER A 89 4.48 27.13 -7.52
C SER A 89 4.06 27.95 -8.73
N TRP A 90 4.16 27.38 -9.93
CA TRP A 90 3.59 27.99 -11.13
C TRP A 90 2.07 27.78 -11.12
N GLY A 91 1.34 28.72 -10.51
CA GLY A 91 -0.11 28.63 -10.31
C GLY A 91 -0.52 28.81 -8.83
N PRO A 92 -1.64 28.19 -8.40
CA PRO A 92 -2.00 28.14 -6.99
C PRO A 92 -0.93 27.47 -6.14
N PRO A 93 -0.67 27.90 -4.89
CA PRO A 93 0.31 27.28 -4.02
C PRO A 93 0.12 25.77 -3.90
N THR A 94 1.23 25.04 -3.91
CA THR A 94 1.22 23.58 -3.79
C THR A 94 1.42 23.18 -2.33
N ASP A 95 0.57 22.28 -1.84
CA ASP A 95 0.77 21.66 -0.53
C ASP A 95 1.85 20.57 -0.60
N THR A 96 3.01 20.83 0.00
CA THR A 96 4.16 19.90 0.00
C THR A 96 4.13 18.90 1.17
N ALA A 97 3.17 19.03 2.09
CA ALA A 97 3.12 18.22 3.31
C ALA A 97 2.43 16.85 3.15
N GLY A 98 1.95 16.50 1.96
CA GLY A 98 1.21 15.25 1.73
C GLY A 98 1.96 13.99 2.17
N ALA A 99 3.27 13.91 1.93
CA ALA A 99 4.10 12.79 2.39
C ALA A 99 4.25 12.76 3.92
N VAL A 100 4.33 13.93 4.57
CA VAL A 100 4.40 14.06 6.03
C VAL A 100 3.10 13.56 6.66
N ARG A 101 1.94 14.01 6.16
CA ARG A 101 0.63 13.56 6.65
C ARG A 101 0.46 12.05 6.48
N SER A 102 0.78 11.56 5.28
CA SER A 102 0.69 10.13 4.95
C SER A 102 1.56 9.27 5.87
N ARG A 103 2.82 9.66 6.09
CA ARG A 103 3.73 8.89 6.93
C ARG A 103 3.32 8.88 8.40
N ALA A 104 2.78 10.00 8.87
CA ALA A 104 2.32 10.17 10.24
C ALA A 104 1.05 9.34 10.53
N VAL A 105 0.05 9.34 9.65
CA VAL A 105 -1.15 8.51 9.85
C VAL A 105 -0.83 7.01 9.80
N LEU A 106 0.10 6.59 8.94
CA LEU A 106 0.59 5.21 8.91
C LEU A 106 1.31 4.80 10.20
N ALA A 107 2.08 5.72 10.79
CA ALA A 107 2.72 5.50 12.09
C ALA A 107 1.69 5.33 13.21
N LEU A 108 0.66 6.18 13.22
CA LEU A 108 -0.46 6.05 14.16
C LEU A 108 -1.23 4.73 13.98
N GLY A 109 -1.42 4.29 12.74
CA GLY A 109 -2.13 3.04 12.43
C GLY A 109 -1.44 1.76 12.91
N ARG A 110 -0.11 1.77 13.06
CA ARG A 110 0.62 0.65 13.67
C ARG A 110 0.63 0.68 15.20
N GLY A 111 0.30 1.81 15.79
CA GLY A 111 0.19 1.98 17.23
C GLY A 111 -1.23 1.68 17.73
N ASP A 112 -1.37 1.69 19.05
CA ASP A 112 -2.66 1.61 19.73
C ASP A 112 -3.26 3.03 19.88
N TYR A 113 -3.74 3.60 18.78
CA TYR A 113 -4.41 4.91 18.79
C TYR A 113 -5.92 4.75 18.60
N LEU A 114 -6.66 4.78 19.71
CA LEU A 114 -8.11 4.57 19.74
C LEU A 114 -8.89 5.49 18.79
N ASP A 115 -8.49 6.76 18.67
CA ASP A 115 -9.18 7.73 17.81
C ASP A 115 -8.70 7.71 16.34
N LEU A 116 -7.95 6.68 15.94
CA LEU A 116 -7.51 6.54 14.55
C LEU A 116 -8.68 6.60 13.54
N PRO A 117 -9.85 5.97 13.77
CA PRO A 117 -10.96 6.10 12.84
C PRO A 117 -11.43 7.54 12.66
N LEU A 118 -11.43 8.36 13.73
CA LEU A 118 -11.81 9.77 13.62
C LEU A 118 -10.81 10.55 12.77
N LEU A 119 -9.50 10.37 13.01
CA LEU A 119 -8.46 10.99 12.21
C LEU A 119 -8.50 10.52 10.74
N ALA A 120 -8.68 9.22 10.50
CA ALA A 120 -8.77 8.67 9.16
C ALA A 120 -10.00 9.21 8.40
N GLY A 121 -11.13 9.38 9.09
CA GLY A 121 -12.33 10.00 8.53
C GLY A 121 -12.08 11.44 8.05
N GLU A 122 -11.32 12.23 8.81
CA GLU A 122 -10.88 13.57 8.40
C GLU A 122 -9.96 13.49 7.16
N LEU A 123 -8.96 12.61 7.19
CA LEU A 123 -7.95 12.48 6.13
C LEU A 123 -8.48 11.85 4.84
N LEU A 124 -9.62 11.16 4.88
CA LEU A 124 -10.34 10.75 3.68
C LEU A 124 -10.90 11.94 2.89
N GLY A 125 -11.05 13.10 3.51
CA GLY A 125 -11.38 14.37 2.85
C GLY A 125 -10.16 15.19 2.40
N ASP A 126 -8.94 14.67 2.53
CA ASP A 126 -7.72 15.40 2.18
C ASP A 126 -7.67 15.69 0.67
N PRO A 127 -7.23 16.89 0.24
CA PRO A 127 -7.11 17.21 -1.18
C PRO A 127 -6.11 16.32 -1.93
N LEU A 128 -5.14 15.72 -1.23
CA LEU A 128 -4.12 14.88 -1.83
C LEU A 128 -4.48 13.41 -1.72
N ALA A 129 -4.65 12.74 -2.86
CA ALA A 129 -5.00 11.33 -2.93
C ALA A 129 -4.03 10.41 -2.17
N VAL A 130 -2.73 10.75 -2.12
CA VAL A 130 -1.72 10.01 -1.34
C VAL A 130 -2.08 9.94 0.15
N VAL A 131 -2.68 11.01 0.70
CA VAL A 131 -3.09 11.07 2.11
C VAL A 131 -4.36 10.24 2.33
N ARG A 132 -5.33 10.33 1.42
CA ARG A 132 -6.55 9.51 1.45
C ARG A 132 -6.22 8.01 1.42
N ARG A 133 -5.28 7.61 0.56
CA ARG A 133 -4.74 6.24 0.50
C ARG A 133 -4.07 5.82 1.81
N ALA A 134 -3.23 6.69 2.36
CA ALA A 134 -2.55 6.42 3.63
C ALA A 134 -3.53 6.25 4.80
N ALA A 135 -4.64 7.00 4.82
CA ALA A 135 -5.69 6.84 5.82
C ALA A 135 -6.35 5.44 5.75
N LEU A 136 -6.68 4.96 4.55
CA LEU A 136 -7.26 3.62 4.35
C LEU A 136 -6.27 2.51 4.75
N ARG A 137 -5.00 2.65 4.38
CA ARG A 137 -3.94 1.72 4.78
C ARG A 137 -3.70 1.73 6.29
N ALA A 138 -3.79 2.90 6.94
CA ALA A 138 -3.67 3.01 8.38
C ALA A 138 -4.82 2.30 9.10
N LEU A 139 -6.06 2.47 8.63
CA LEU A 139 -7.21 1.71 9.13
C LEU A 139 -6.99 0.20 9.02
N ALA A 140 -6.60 -0.28 7.83
CA ALA A 140 -6.36 -1.70 7.58
C ALA A 140 -5.24 -2.26 8.47
N SER A 141 -4.15 -1.51 8.66
CA SER A 141 -3.02 -1.91 9.50
C SER A 141 -3.36 -1.93 10.99
N HIS A 142 -4.25 -1.03 11.43
CA HIS A 142 -4.72 -0.98 12.81
C HIS A 142 -5.61 -2.18 13.17
N GLY A 143 -6.32 -2.72 12.19
CA GLY A 143 -7.05 -3.99 12.33
C GLY A 143 -8.35 -3.89 13.12
N ASP A 144 -8.78 -2.69 13.54
CA ASP A 144 -10.08 -2.49 14.18
C ASP A 144 -11.20 -2.52 13.14
N ARG A 145 -12.09 -3.50 13.27
CA ARG A 145 -13.30 -3.65 12.45
C ARG A 145 -14.14 -2.38 12.38
N MET A 146 -14.12 -1.52 13.41
CA MET A 146 -14.85 -0.24 13.37
C MET A 146 -14.40 0.68 12.23
N GLY A 147 -13.15 0.54 11.77
CA GLY A 147 -12.63 1.23 10.59
C GLY A 147 -13.25 0.78 9.26
N ALA A 148 -13.87 -0.40 9.22
CA ALA A 148 -14.48 -0.93 7.99
C ALA A 148 -15.61 -0.04 7.46
N GLY A 149 -16.34 0.66 8.34
CA GLY A 149 -17.39 1.59 7.93
C GLY A 149 -16.87 2.74 7.05
N LEU A 150 -15.69 3.28 7.36
CA LEU A 150 -15.05 4.34 6.59
C LEU A 150 -14.52 3.82 5.25
N ALA A 151 -13.87 2.65 5.24
CA ALA A 151 -13.43 2.01 4.01
C ALA A 151 -14.61 1.71 3.07
N HIS A 152 -15.73 1.22 3.63
CA HIS A 152 -16.95 0.99 2.87
C HIS A 152 -17.54 2.29 2.33
N LEU A 153 -17.59 3.35 3.14
CA LEU A 153 -18.07 4.67 2.69
C LEU A 153 -17.23 5.22 1.52
N ALA A 154 -15.90 5.12 1.62
CA ALA A 154 -14.97 5.54 0.58
C ALA A 154 -15.19 4.75 -0.73
N LEU A 155 -15.35 3.43 -0.63
CA LEU A 155 -15.67 2.58 -1.79
C LEU A 155 -16.98 2.99 -2.47
N ARG A 156 -18.01 3.36 -1.69
CA ARG A 156 -19.35 3.70 -2.20
C ARG A 156 -19.42 5.04 -2.91
N HIS A 157 -18.52 5.97 -2.60
CA HIS A 157 -18.54 7.31 -3.20
C HIS A 157 -17.65 7.43 -4.43
N SER A 158 -16.76 6.46 -4.67
CA SER A 158 -15.75 6.45 -5.73
C SER A 158 -14.84 7.68 -5.68
N ASP A 159 -13.54 7.44 -5.63
CA ASP A 159 -12.57 8.53 -5.63
C ASP A 159 -12.16 8.88 -7.08
N GLU A 160 -11.77 10.14 -7.30
CA GLU A 160 -11.20 10.57 -8.58
C GLU A 160 -9.87 9.86 -8.90
N ASP A 161 -9.12 9.46 -7.87
CA ASP A 161 -7.94 8.61 -7.97
C ASP A 161 -8.36 7.14 -7.79
N PRO A 162 -8.30 6.32 -8.86
CA PRO A 162 -8.64 4.89 -8.78
C PRO A 162 -7.87 4.14 -7.70
N LEU A 163 -6.65 4.59 -7.35
CA LEU A 163 -5.85 3.95 -6.30
C LEU A 163 -6.48 4.13 -4.92
N VAL A 164 -7.15 5.23 -4.62
CA VAL A 164 -7.89 5.39 -3.35
C VAL A 164 -9.03 4.37 -3.28
N THR A 165 -9.75 4.18 -4.39
CA THR A 165 -10.81 3.17 -4.48
C THR A 165 -10.23 1.76 -4.27
N SER A 166 -9.07 1.45 -4.85
CA SER A 166 -8.35 0.19 -4.62
C SER A 166 -8.00 -0.02 -3.15
N GLU A 167 -7.48 1.00 -2.46
CA GLU A 167 -7.18 0.91 -1.02
C GLU A 167 -8.46 0.68 -0.21
N ALA A 168 -9.58 1.27 -0.61
CA ALA A 168 -10.85 1.12 0.09
C ALA A 168 -11.38 -0.31 -0.01
N MET A 169 -11.24 -0.95 -1.19
CA MET A 169 -11.54 -2.37 -1.37
C MET A 169 -10.66 -3.24 -0.46
N GLY A 170 -9.35 -3.05 -0.50
CA GLY A 170 -8.39 -3.81 0.30
C GLY A 170 -8.59 -3.64 1.81
N ALA A 171 -8.81 -2.40 2.27
CA ALA A 171 -9.09 -2.11 3.67
C ALA A 171 -10.40 -2.73 4.15
N LEU A 172 -11.46 -2.66 3.33
CA LEU A 172 -12.74 -3.27 3.67
C LEU A 172 -12.64 -4.80 3.77
N ILE A 173 -11.98 -5.45 2.81
CA ILE A 173 -11.72 -6.90 2.85
C ILE A 173 -10.90 -7.28 4.08
N THR A 174 -9.87 -6.49 4.42
CA THR A 174 -9.00 -6.75 5.57
C THR A 174 -9.76 -6.62 6.90
N LEU A 175 -10.56 -5.57 7.07
CA LEU A 175 -11.20 -5.24 8.34
C LEU A 175 -12.53 -5.96 8.57
N ALA A 176 -13.25 -6.29 7.50
CA ALA A 176 -14.53 -6.99 7.57
C ALA A 176 -14.69 -7.90 6.33
N PRO A 177 -13.97 -9.04 6.25
CA PRO A 177 -14.04 -9.96 5.12
C PRO A 177 -15.46 -10.38 4.73
N ASP A 178 -16.32 -10.58 5.74
CA ASP A 178 -17.72 -10.96 5.60
C ASP A 178 -18.59 -9.92 4.88
N VAL A 179 -18.15 -8.66 4.87
CA VAL A 179 -18.80 -7.55 4.15
C VAL A 179 -18.02 -7.19 2.88
N GLY A 180 -16.69 -7.15 2.98
CA GLY A 180 -15.79 -6.69 1.94
C GLY A 180 -15.73 -7.61 0.74
N VAL A 181 -15.63 -8.93 0.96
CA VAL A 181 -15.60 -9.88 -0.17
C VAL A 181 -16.90 -9.78 -0.98
N PRO A 182 -18.12 -9.90 -0.41
CA PRO A 182 -19.34 -9.73 -1.19
C PRO A 182 -19.47 -8.37 -1.89
N ALA A 183 -19.09 -7.28 -1.21
CA ALA A 183 -19.17 -5.93 -1.78
C ALA A 183 -18.23 -5.75 -2.99
N VAL A 184 -17.00 -6.25 -2.90
CA VAL A 184 -16.01 -6.16 -3.98
C VAL A 184 -16.31 -7.16 -5.09
N SER A 185 -16.77 -8.38 -4.78
CA SER A 185 -17.22 -9.35 -5.78
C SER A 185 -18.36 -8.83 -6.66
N ALA A 186 -19.27 -8.03 -6.11
CA ALA A 186 -20.32 -7.38 -6.91
C ALA A 186 -19.75 -6.44 -8.00
N LEU A 187 -18.57 -5.87 -7.77
CA LEU A 187 -17.90 -4.97 -8.72
C LEU A 187 -17.24 -5.70 -9.88
N LEU A 188 -17.05 -7.02 -9.81
CA LEU A 188 -16.59 -7.84 -10.95
C LEU A 188 -17.51 -7.72 -12.17
N ARG A 189 -18.80 -7.39 -11.94
CA ARG A 189 -19.81 -7.16 -12.99
C ARG A 189 -20.16 -5.67 -13.18
N SER A 190 -19.34 -4.76 -12.65
CA SER A 190 -19.53 -3.31 -12.83
C SER A 190 -19.51 -2.95 -14.32
N PRO A 191 -20.33 -1.99 -14.80
CA PRO A 191 -20.18 -1.47 -16.16
C PRO A 191 -18.85 -0.71 -16.34
N ASP A 192 -18.30 -0.17 -15.26
CA ASP A 192 -17.01 0.52 -15.25
C ASP A 192 -15.86 -0.49 -15.30
N ALA A 193 -15.08 -0.44 -16.37
CA ALA A 193 -13.94 -1.33 -16.59
C ALA A 193 -12.85 -1.15 -15.52
N THR A 194 -12.56 0.08 -15.11
CA THR A 194 -11.57 0.35 -14.07
C THR A 194 -11.99 -0.25 -12.74
N LEU A 195 -13.27 -0.13 -12.36
CA LEU A 195 -13.77 -0.76 -11.14
C LEU A 195 -13.72 -2.29 -11.19
N ARG A 196 -14.01 -2.90 -12.35
CA ARG A 196 -13.84 -4.35 -12.52
C ARG A 196 -12.39 -4.77 -12.30
N GLU A 197 -11.44 -4.07 -12.92
CA GLU A 197 -10.02 -4.39 -12.82
C GLU A 197 -9.51 -4.25 -11.38
N LEU A 198 -9.88 -3.16 -10.69
CA LEU A 198 -9.53 -2.95 -9.29
C LEU A 198 -10.10 -4.05 -8.38
N ALA A 199 -11.35 -4.47 -8.64
CA ALA A 199 -11.99 -5.53 -7.86
C ALA A 199 -11.29 -6.88 -8.05
N VAL A 200 -10.91 -7.22 -9.30
CA VAL A 200 -10.13 -8.44 -9.59
C VAL A 200 -8.81 -8.44 -8.84
N VAL A 201 -8.08 -7.32 -8.84
CA VAL A 201 -6.80 -7.20 -8.12
C VAL A 201 -7.01 -7.30 -6.60
N ALA A 202 -7.96 -6.56 -6.04
CA ALA A 202 -8.21 -6.54 -4.60
C ALA A 202 -8.62 -7.92 -4.04
N LEU A 203 -9.47 -8.66 -4.76
CA LEU A 203 -9.82 -10.03 -4.40
C LEU A 203 -8.61 -10.97 -4.55
N GLY A 204 -7.80 -10.77 -5.59
CA GLY A 204 -6.56 -11.50 -5.81
C GLY A 204 -5.57 -11.31 -4.66
N GLU A 205 -5.44 -10.12 -4.09
CA GLU A 205 -4.51 -9.86 -2.99
C GLU A 205 -4.99 -10.39 -1.63
N SER A 206 -6.29 -10.63 -1.46
CA SER A 206 -6.91 -10.98 -0.17
C SER A 206 -6.47 -12.32 0.43
N ARG A 207 -6.13 -13.29 -0.44
CA ARG A 207 -5.85 -14.69 -0.10
C ARG A 207 -7.01 -15.45 0.57
N LEU A 208 -8.23 -14.91 0.52
CA LEU A 208 -9.41 -15.52 1.14
C LEU A 208 -10.06 -16.56 0.21
N PRO A 209 -10.46 -17.74 0.70
CA PRO A 209 -11.15 -18.75 -0.11
C PRO A 209 -12.38 -18.21 -0.85
N GLU A 210 -13.20 -17.41 -0.17
CA GLU A 210 -14.42 -16.83 -0.75
C GLU A 210 -14.13 -15.82 -1.87
N ALA A 211 -12.98 -15.14 -1.79
CA ALA A 211 -12.52 -14.24 -2.85
C ALA A 211 -12.01 -15.02 -4.06
N LEU A 212 -11.31 -16.14 -3.84
CA LEU A 212 -10.93 -17.07 -4.90
C LEU A 212 -12.15 -17.62 -5.62
N ASP A 213 -13.16 -18.08 -4.89
CA ASP A 213 -14.40 -18.61 -5.47
C ASP A 213 -15.07 -17.56 -6.37
N ALA A 214 -15.20 -16.32 -5.88
CA ALA A 214 -15.78 -15.22 -6.67
C ALA A 214 -14.96 -14.90 -7.94
N LEU A 215 -13.61 -14.94 -7.86
CA LEU A 215 -12.74 -14.74 -9.02
C LEU A 215 -12.93 -15.84 -10.06
N LEU A 216 -13.04 -17.10 -9.62
CA LEU A 216 -13.21 -18.24 -10.53
C LEU A 216 -14.59 -18.22 -11.19
N GLU A 217 -15.64 -17.89 -10.45
CA GLU A 217 -16.99 -17.70 -10.99
C GLU A 217 -17.00 -16.61 -12.08
N ALA A 218 -16.45 -15.43 -11.78
CA ALA A 218 -16.40 -14.33 -12.74
C ALA A 218 -15.52 -14.66 -13.96
N MET A 219 -14.37 -15.33 -13.77
CA MET A 219 -13.50 -15.77 -14.86
C MET A 219 -14.22 -16.75 -15.82
N ASN A 220 -15.10 -17.61 -15.29
CA ASN A 220 -15.87 -18.56 -16.10
C ASN A 220 -16.96 -17.89 -16.96
N GLU A 221 -17.43 -16.70 -16.56
CA GLU A 221 -18.36 -15.90 -17.36
C GLU A 221 -17.66 -15.17 -18.53
N VAL A 222 -16.33 -15.08 -18.50
CA VAL A 222 -15.53 -14.39 -19.51
C VAL A 222 -15.35 -15.23 -20.78
N VAL A 223 -15.92 -14.75 -21.88
CA VAL A 223 -15.85 -15.42 -23.19
C VAL A 223 -14.49 -15.23 -23.87
N LEU A 224 -13.97 -14.00 -23.90
CA LEU A 224 -12.73 -13.67 -24.61
C LEU A 224 -11.50 -13.99 -23.75
N GLY A 225 -10.53 -14.71 -24.31
CA GLY A 225 -9.29 -15.03 -23.59
C GLY A 225 -8.45 -13.80 -23.20
N SER A 226 -8.55 -12.69 -23.95
CA SER A 226 -7.93 -11.40 -23.59
C SER A 226 -8.40 -10.90 -22.23
N ASP A 227 -9.68 -11.09 -21.93
CA ASP A 227 -10.34 -10.56 -20.75
C ASP A 227 -10.11 -11.47 -19.54
N ARG A 228 -9.70 -12.73 -19.77
CA ARG A 228 -9.24 -13.65 -18.70
C ARG A 228 -7.85 -13.34 -18.17
N ALA A 229 -7.04 -12.56 -18.90
CA ALA A 229 -5.65 -12.29 -18.52
C ALA A 229 -5.52 -11.69 -17.11
N ILE A 230 -6.39 -10.75 -16.74
CA ILE A 230 -6.37 -10.12 -15.42
C ILE A 230 -6.72 -11.10 -14.29
N TYR A 231 -7.57 -12.10 -14.56
CA TYR A 231 -7.88 -13.15 -13.59
C TYR A 231 -6.69 -14.07 -13.35
N PHE A 232 -5.89 -14.38 -14.38
CA PHE A 232 -4.64 -15.11 -14.17
C PHE A 232 -3.67 -14.33 -13.28
N THR A 233 -3.55 -13.02 -13.47
CA THR A 233 -2.78 -12.15 -12.56
C THR A 233 -3.32 -12.21 -11.14
N ALA A 234 -4.65 -12.13 -10.95
CA ALA A 234 -5.27 -12.24 -9.63
C ALA A 234 -4.99 -13.59 -8.95
N LEU A 235 -5.10 -14.70 -9.68
CA LEU A 235 -4.78 -16.04 -9.17
C LEU A 235 -3.30 -16.16 -8.76
N ALA A 236 -2.39 -15.55 -9.52
CA ALA A 236 -0.98 -15.48 -9.17
C ALA A 236 -0.75 -14.63 -7.89
N LEU A 237 -1.44 -13.49 -7.75
CA LEU A 237 -1.37 -12.62 -6.56
C LEU A 237 -1.96 -13.28 -5.30
N HIS A 238 -2.94 -14.17 -5.46
CA HIS A 238 -3.62 -14.87 -4.37
C HIS A 238 -2.70 -15.79 -3.57
N LYS A 239 -1.64 -16.31 -4.19
CA LYS A 239 -0.57 -17.10 -3.54
C LYS A 239 -1.03 -18.34 -2.75
N SER A 240 -2.32 -18.70 -2.80
CA SER A 240 -2.82 -19.91 -2.14
C SER A 240 -2.55 -21.12 -3.01
N GLU A 241 -2.42 -22.28 -2.36
CA GLU A 241 -2.25 -23.55 -3.07
C GLU A 241 -3.42 -23.86 -4.04
N PRO A 242 -4.70 -23.64 -3.68
CA PRO A 242 -5.81 -23.78 -4.62
C PRO A 242 -5.69 -22.88 -5.85
N ALA A 243 -5.30 -21.60 -5.68
CA ALA A 243 -5.14 -20.68 -6.80
C ALA A 243 -4.01 -21.09 -7.74
N LEU A 244 -2.87 -21.53 -7.19
CA LEU A 244 -1.75 -22.07 -7.97
C LEU A 244 -2.19 -23.30 -8.77
N ARG A 245 -2.89 -24.25 -8.14
CA ARG A 245 -3.38 -25.45 -8.82
C ARG A 245 -4.28 -25.10 -9.99
N VAL A 246 -5.24 -24.20 -9.79
CA VAL A 246 -6.13 -23.76 -10.88
C VAL A 246 -5.32 -23.12 -12.01
N LEU A 247 -4.40 -22.20 -11.69
CA LEU A 247 -3.60 -21.51 -12.70
C LEU A 247 -2.75 -22.47 -13.55
N LEU A 248 -2.20 -23.53 -12.95
CA LEU A 248 -1.44 -24.56 -13.68
C LEU A 248 -2.31 -25.35 -14.66
N THR A 249 -3.60 -25.56 -14.37
CA THR A 249 -4.50 -26.25 -15.33
C THR A 249 -4.66 -25.49 -16.65
N PHE A 250 -4.48 -24.16 -16.65
CA PHE A 250 -4.57 -23.36 -17.86
C PHE A 250 -3.37 -23.51 -18.81
N PHE A 251 -2.32 -24.22 -18.44
CA PHE A 251 -1.19 -24.49 -19.33
C PHE A 251 -1.59 -25.43 -20.49
N GLU A 252 -2.54 -26.34 -20.21
CA GLU A 252 -3.13 -27.26 -21.19
C GLU A 252 -4.27 -26.62 -22.00
N ALA A 253 -4.72 -25.42 -21.62
CA ALA A 253 -5.82 -24.73 -22.29
C ALA A 253 -5.40 -24.17 -23.67
N SER A 254 -6.23 -23.26 -24.21
CA SER A 254 -5.92 -22.58 -25.47
C SER A 254 -4.52 -21.94 -25.40
N ARG A 255 -3.83 -21.85 -26.54
CA ARG A 255 -2.48 -21.25 -26.57
C ARG A 255 -2.47 -19.85 -25.94
N GLY A 256 -3.51 -19.05 -26.16
CA GLY A 256 -3.63 -17.71 -25.59
C GLY A 256 -3.74 -17.72 -24.06
N ASP A 257 -4.60 -18.59 -23.51
CA ASP A 257 -4.76 -18.72 -22.06
C ASP A 257 -3.48 -19.26 -21.40
N ALA A 258 -2.86 -20.29 -22.00
CA ALA A 258 -1.62 -20.87 -21.50
C ALA A 258 -0.50 -19.82 -21.42
N THR A 259 -0.30 -19.03 -22.50
CA THR A 259 0.69 -17.95 -22.48
C THR A 259 0.40 -16.94 -21.38
N LYS A 260 -0.86 -16.51 -21.20
CA LYS A 260 -1.22 -15.53 -20.17
C LYS A 260 -1.13 -16.07 -18.75
N ALA A 261 -1.44 -17.35 -18.54
CA ALA A 261 -1.28 -18.03 -17.25
C ALA A 261 0.21 -18.16 -16.86
N ILE A 262 1.08 -18.53 -17.81
CA ILE A 262 2.54 -18.58 -17.61
C ILE A 262 3.09 -17.18 -17.28
N GLU A 263 2.73 -16.17 -18.07
CA GLU A 263 3.15 -14.78 -17.87
C GLU A 263 2.75 -14.28 -16.47
N ALA A 264 1.50 -14.54 -16.06
CA ALA A 264 1.02 -14.17 -14.73
C ALA A 264 1.77 -14.88 -13.60
N LEU A 265 2.05 -16.19 -13.74
CA LEU A 265 2.73 -16.96 -12.71
C LEU A 265 4.21 -16.57 -12.57
N ALA A 266 4.82 -15.99 -13.61
CA ALA A 266 6.22 -15.56 -13.59
C ALA A 266 6.53 -14.46 -12.55
N ILE A 267 5.52 -13.76 -12.02
CA ILE A 267 5.71 -12.85 -10.86
C ILE A 267 6.22 -13.62 -9.62
N ARG A 268 6.00 -14.94 -9.56
CA ARG A 268 6.42 -15.86 -8.51
C ARG A 268 7.57 -16.78 -8.93
N ARG A 269 8.26 -16.49 -10.05
CA ARG A 269 9.34 -17.34 -10.60
C ARG A 269 10.52 -17.61 -9.66
N PHE A 270 10.71 -16.77 -8.65
CA PHE A 270 11.77 -16.92 -7.65
C PHE A 270 11.37 -17.82 -6.47
N GLU A 271 10.12 -18.27 -6.40
CA GLU A 271 9.66 -19.26 -5.43
C GLU A 271 10.01 -20.66 -5.97
N PRO A 272 10.93 -21.42 -5.34
CA PRO A 272 11.44 -22.66 -5.92
C PRO A 272 10.36 -23.70 -6.23
N GLU A 273 9.40 -23.87 -5.32
CA GLU A 273 8.28 -24.82 -5.49
C GLU A 273 7.37 -24.41 -6.65
N VAL A 274 7.08 -23.12 -6.80
CA VAL A 274 6.25 -22.61 -7.91
C VAL A 274 6.95 -22.84 -9.24
N ARG A 275 8.26 -22.55 -9.29
CA ARG A 275 9.07 -22.75 -10.49
C ARG A 275 9.10 -24.22 -10.91
N GLU A 276 9.39 -25.13 -9.99
CA GLU A 276 9.44 -26.57 -10.27
C GLU A 276 8.11 -27.09 -10.83
N ARG A 277 7.00 -26.71 -10.19
CA ARG A 277 5.66 -27.13 -10.61
C ARG A 277 5.22 -26.51 -11.93
N ALA A 278 5.57 -25.25 -12.17
CA ALA A 278 5.29 -24.58 -13.43
C ALA A 278 6.12 -25.17 -14.59
N GLU A 279 7.38 -25.55 -14.35
CA GLU A 279 8.21 -26.23 -15.34
C GLU A 279 7.64 -27.61 -15.68
N ALA A 280 7.26 -28.39 -14.66
CA ALA A 280 6.63 -29.69 -14.86
C ALA A 280 5.33 -29.58 -15.68
N ALA A 281 4.43 -28.66 -15.32
CA ALA A 281 3.20 -28.42 -16.05
C ALA A 281 3.46 -27.91 -17.49
N ALA A 282 4.48 -27.07 -17.69
CA ALA A 282 4.84 -26.59 -19.02
C ALA A 282 5.34 -27.74 -19.91
N ARG A 283 6.13 -28.66 -19.36
CA ARG A 283 6.62 -29.85 -20.07
C ARG A 283 5.49 -30.79 -20.45
N GLU A 284 4.58 -31.06 -19.52
CA GLU A 284 3.40 -31.90 -19.77
C GLU A 284 2.49 -31.29 -20.85
N ALA A 285 2.33 -29.96 -20.85
CA ALA A 285 1.50 -29.24 -21.82
C ALA A 285 2.21 -28.89 -23.14
N GLY A 286 3.51 -29.20 -23.31
CA GLY A 286 4.29 -28.83 -24.50
C GLY A 286 4.45 -27.31 -24.67
N ARG A 287 4.66 -26.60 -23.57
CA ARG A 287 4.76 -25.12 -23.46
C ARG A 287 6.14 -24.63 -23.02
N GLU A 288 7.15 -25.49 -22.99
CA GLU A 288 8.51 -25.19 -22.51
C GLU A 288 9.09 -23.90 -23.09
N PRO A 289 8.97 -23.58 -24.40
CA PRO A 289 9.52 -22.35 -24.94
C PRO A 289 8.92 -21.07 -24.33
N HIS A 290 7.61 -21.09 -24.03
CA HIS A 290 6.94 -19.92 -23.42
C HIS A 290 7.23 -19.84 -21.92
N PHE A 291 7.41 -20.99 -21.26
CA PHE A 291 7.86 -21.02 -19.87
C PHE A 291 9.25 -20.39 -19.73
N GLU A 292 10.22 -20.83 -20.54
CA GLU A 292 11.59 -20.32 -20.53
C GLU A 292 11.66 -18.81 -20.80
N GLU A 293 10.82 -18.28 -21.70
CA GLU A 293 10.72 -16.86 -22.01
C GLU A 293 10.41 -16.00 -20.77
N HIS A 294 9.52 -16.46 -19.88
CA HIS A 294 9.04 -15.67 -18.75
C HIS A 294 9.69 -16.01 -17.41
N PHE A 295 10.08 -17.27 -17.20
CA PHE A 295 10.72 -17.73 -15.98
C PHE A 295 12.25 -17.60 -16.03
N GLY A 296 12.82 -17.46 -17.24
CA GLY A 296 14.26 -17.52 -17.46
C GLY A 296 14.80 -18.95 -17.32
N THR A 297 16.09 -19.10 -17.61
CA THR A 297 16.83 -20.36 -17.43
C THR A 297 17.13 -20.67 -15.97
#